data_AF-A0A356HWF4-F1
#
_entry.id   AF-A0A356HWF4-F1
#
_cell.length_a   1.000
_cell.length_b   1.000
_cell.length_c   1.000
_cell.angle_alpha   90.00
_cell.angle_beta   90.00
_cell.angle_gamma   90.00
#
_symmetry.space_group_name_H-M   'P 1'
#
loop_
_entity.id
_entity.type
_entity.pdbx_description
1 polymer ?
#
loop_
_entity_poly.entity_id
_entity_poly.type
_entity_poly.pdbx_seq_one_letter_code
_entity_poly.pdbx_strand_id
1 'polypeptide(L)'
;MRIGLISDTHDNLPAIKKAVKLFNKEKVDAVIHAGDIVAPFAADEFNKLVCPFIAVFGNNDGEINGLKNTLGGKIYIPPKEVIFGGRKIVIVHDIQKLAGNTDA
;
A
#
# COMPACT_ATOMS: atom_id res chain seq x y z
N MET A 1 -7.32 -6.85 16.97
CA MET A 1 -6.43 -6.36 15.90
C MET A 1 -7.20 -6.35 14.59
N ARG A 2 -7.23 -5.22 13.87
CA ARG A 2 -7.95 -5.02 12.62
C ARG A 2 -7.03 -4.33 11.62
N ILE A 3 -6.90 -4.89 10.42
CA ILE A 3 -6.04 -4.37 9.35
C ILE A 3 -6.94 -3.92 8.20
N GLY A 4 -6.72 -2.71 7.69
CA GLY A 4 -7.33 -2.25 6.45
C GLY A 4 -6.53 -2.75 5.25
N LEU A 5 -7.21 -3.28 4.23
CA LEU A 5 -6.59 -3.73 2.98
C LEU A 5 -7.18 -2.95 1.82
N ILE A 6 -6.34 -2.54 0.88
CA ILE A 6 -6.72 -1.85 -0.36
C ILE A 6 -5.67 -2.15 -1.45
N SER A 7 -6.02 -1.99 -2.72
CA SER A 7 -5.12 -2.16 -3.88
C SER A 7 -5.71 -1.41 -5.07
N ASP A 8 -4.92 -1.25 -6.13
CA ASP A 8 -5.40 -0.84 -7.46
C ASP A 8 -6.23 0.44 -7.40
N THR A 9 -5.69 1.44 -6.70
CA THR A 9 -6.40 2.70 -6.51
C THR A 9 -6.30 3.60 -7.73
N HIS A 10 -5.30 3.42 -8.60
CA HIS A 10 -5.23 4.01 -9.95
C HIS A 10 -5.65 5.48 -9.97
N ASP A 11 -5.00 6.30 -9.15
CA ASP A 11 -5.26 7.74 -9.03
C ASP A 11 -6.70 8.16 -8.66
N ASN A 12 -7.55 7.21 -8.23
CA ASN A 12 -8.95 7.46 -7.91
C ASN A 12 -9.09 8.17 -6.56
N LEU A 13 -8.77 9.46 -6.54
CA LEU A 13 -8.82 10.33 -5.36
C LEU A 13 -10.16 10.25 -4.60
N PRO A 14 -11.34 10.25 -5.26
CA PRO A 14 -12.60 10.09 -4.55
C PRO A 14 -12.69 8.77 -3.75
N ALA A 15 -12.22 7.66 -4.33
CA ALA A 15 -12.22 6.36 -3.65
C ALA A 15 -11.18 6.32 -2.52
N ILE A 16 -9.96 6.81 -2.78
CA ILE A 16 -8.87 6.87 -1.79
C ILE A 16 -9.32 7.68 -0.57
N LYS A 17 -9.88 8.88 -0.77
CA LYS A 17 -10.38 9.73 0.32
C LYS A 17 -11.46 9.04 1.16
N LYS A 18 -12.37 8.31 0.51
CA LYS A 18 -13.40 7.52 1.21
C LYS A 18 -12.77 6.38 2.03
N ALA A 19 -11.80 5.67 1.46
CA ALA A 19 -11.10 4.58 2.13
C ALA A 19 -10.31 5.09 3.35
N VAL A 20 -9.53 6.16 3.22
CA VAL A 20 -8.78 6.78 4.34
C VAL A 20 -9.73 7.22 5.46
N LYS A 21 -10.85 7.89 5.11
CA LYS A 21 -11.86 8.27 6.11
C LYS A 21 -12.46 7.06 6.82
N LEU A 22 -12.74 5.98 6.09
CA LEU A 22 -13.28 4.74 6.64
C LEU A 22 -12.26 4.09 7.60
N PHE A 23 -11.01 3.91 7.17
CA PHE A 23 -9.97 3.29 7.99
C PHE A 23 -9.72 4.07 9.29
N ASN A 24 -9.65 5.40 9.21
CA ASN A 24 -9.53 6.25 10.39
C ASN A 24 -10.75 6.14 11.32
N LYS A 25 -11.97 6.14 10.77
CA LYS A 25 -13.22 5.99 11.54
C LYS A 25 -13.27 4.64 12.27
N GLU A 26 -12.90 3.57 11.57
CA GLU A 26 -12.91 2.20 12.11
C GLU A 26 -11.73 1.91 13.04
N LYS A 27 -10.81 2.87 13.21
CA LYS A 27 -9.62 2.78 14.06
C LYS A 27 -8.82 1.50 13.82
N VAL A 28 -8.55 1.21 12.54
CA VAL A 28 -7.72 0.06 12.19
C VAL A 28 -6.29 0.24 12.73
N ASP A 29 -5.64 -0.86 13.09
CA ASP A 29 -4.30 -0.85 13.69
C ASP A 29 -3.22 -0.59 12.63
N ALA A 30 -3.49 -0.91 11.36
CA ALA A 30 -2.64 -0.61 10.21
C ALA A 30 -3.45 -0.69 8.91
N VAL A 31 -2.93 -0.07 7.85
CA VAL A 31 -3.43 -0.21 6.47
C VAL A 31 -2.34 -0.74 5.56
N ILE A 32 -2.70 -1.70 4.70
CA ILE A 32 -1.83 -2.27 3.67
C ILE A 32 -2.40 -1.94 2.28
N HIS A 33 -1.55 -1.40 1.40
CA HIS A 33 -1.83 -1.21 -0.02
C HIS A 33 -1.07 -2.25 -0.87
N ALA A 34 -1.76 -3.06 -1.67
CA ALA A 34 -1.14 -4.14 -2.44
C ALA A 34 -0.57 -3.71 -3.81
N GLY A 35 -0.58 -2.41 -4.14
CA GLY A 35 0.13 -1.84 -5.29
C GLY A 35 -0.79 -1.08 -6.23
N ASP A 36 -0.21 -0.44 -7.25
CA ASP A 36 -0.92 0.39 -8.23
C ASP A 36 -1.61 1.59 -7.57
N ILE A 37 -0.80 2.41 -6.88
CA ILE A 37 -1.18 3.76 -6.45
C ILE A 37 -1.07 4.74 -7.63
N VAL A 38 -0.13 4.47 -8.54
CA VAL A 38 0.22 5.16 -9.77
C VAL A 38 1.02 6.44 -9.53
N ALA A 39 0.39 7.51 -9.02
CA ALA A 39 1.04 8.81 -8.94
C ALA A 39 1.29 9.33 -7.51
N PRO A 40 2.33 10.15 -7.28
CA PRO A 40 2.62 10.75 -5.98
C PRO A 40 1.48 11.58 -5.39
N PHE A 41 0.68 12.26 -6.21
CA PHE A 41 -0.44 13.07 -5.69
C PHE A 41 -1.54 12.19 -5.07
N ALA A 42 -1.76 10.99 -5.61
CA ALA A 42 -2.71 10.03 -5.06
C ALA A 42 -2.15 9.40 -3.77
N ALA A 43 -0.85 9.10 -3.77
CA ALA A 43 -0.14 8.58 -2.62
C ALA A 43 -0.22 9.51 -1.39
N ASP A 44 -0.18 10.83 -1.59
CA ASP A 44 -0.22 11.80 -0.49
C ASP A 44 -1.50 11.73 0.35
N GLU A 45 -2.62 11.32 -0.25
CA GLU A 45 -3.86 11.13 0.52
C GLU A 45 -3.72 10.07 1.62
N PHE A 46 -2.86 9.07 1.45
CA PHE A 46 -2.58 8.06 2.48
C PHE A 46 -1.77 8.61 3.66
N ASN A 47 -1.09 9.75 3.53
CA ASN A 47 -0.44 10.42 4.67
C ASN A 47 -1.44 10.95 5.71
N LYS A 48 -2.74 10.99 5.37
CA LYS A 48 -3.83 11.38 6.28
C LYS A 48 -4.34 10.22 7.14
N LEU A 49 -3.81 9.00 6.97
CA LEU A 49 -4.08 7.88 7.87
C LEU A 49 -3.48 8.16 9.25
N VAL A 50 -4.26 7.92 10.31
CA VAL A 50 -3.79 8.08 11.71
C VAL A 50 -3.14 6.80 12.27
N CYS A 51 -2.99 5.79 11.42
CA CYS A 51 -2.38 4.50 11.73
C CYS A 51 -1.21 4.23 10.78
N PRO A 52 -0.32 3.27 11.10
CA PRO A 52 0.72 2.81 10.20
C PRO A 52 0.17 2.42 8.82
N PHE A 53 0.89 2.84 7.78
CA PHE A 53 0.61 2.52 6.39
C PHE A 53 1.80 1.77 5.80
N ILE A 54 1.52 0.71 5.05
CA ILE A 54 2.52 -0.10 4.33
C ILE A 54 1.99 -0.31 2.91
N ALA A 55 2.83 -0.09 1.91
CA ALA A 55 2.49 -0.37 0.52
C ALA A 55 3.56 -1.25 -0.13
N VAL A 56 3.19 -1.94 -1.22
CA VAL A 56 4.14 -2.47 -2.19
C VAL A 56 3.94 -1.81 -3.55
N PHE A 57 4.97 -1.81 -4.39
CA PHE A 57 4.84 -1.39 -5.78
C PHE A 57 4.05 -2.41 -6.61
N GLY A 58 3.10 -1.92 -7.38
CA GLY A 58 2.48 -2.63 -8.50
C GLY A 58 3.20 -2.37 -9.82
N ASN A 59 2.69 -2.93 -10.92
CA ASN A 59 3.32 -2.78 -12.23
C ASN A 59 3.01 -1.44 -12.90
N ASN A 60 1.99 -0.70 -12.44
CA ASN A 60 1.66 0.63 -12.96
C ASN A 60 2.32 1.78 -12.15
N ASP A 61 3.01 1.46 -11.06
CA ASP A 61 3.73 2.44 -10.23
C ASP A 61 5.06 2.87 -10.89
N GLY A 62 5.00 3.77 -11.89
CA GLY A 62 6.18 4.23 -12.64
C GLY A 62 7.02 5.29 -11.91
N GLU A 63 6.41 6.15 -11.10
CA GLU A 63 7.11 7.25 -10.40
C GLU A 63 7.76 6.80 -9.09
N ILE A 64 8.65 5.81 -9.17
CA ILE A 64 9.25 5.12 -7.99
C ILE A 64 9.79 6.11 -6.95
N ASN A 65 10.59 7.10 -7.36
CA ASN A 65 11.19 8.06 -6.43
C ASN A 65 10.14 9.03 -5.86
N GLY A 66 9.18 9.46 -6.68
CA GLY A 66 8.09 10.32 -6.23
C GLY A 66 7.25 9.63 -5.17
N LEU A 67 6.85 8.38 -5.41
CA LEU A 67 6.09 7.55 -4.47
C LEU A 67 6.86 7.30 -3.17
N LYS A 68 8.16 6.96 -3.24
CA LYS A 68 9.00 6.79 -2.05
C LYS A 68 9.08 8.07 -1.21
N ASN A 69 9.29 9.21 -1.86
CA ASN A 69 9.42 10.50 -1.18
C ASN A 69 8.09 10.89 -0.52
N THR A 70 6.98 10.83 -1.26
CA THR A 70 5.65 11.18 -0.73
C THR A 70 5.25 10.31 0.45
N LEU A 71 5.50 9.00 0.38
CA LEU A 71 5.12 8.06 1.44
C LEU A 71 6.16 7.95 2.56
N GLY A 72 7.25 8.73 2.53
CA GLY A 72 8.33 8.65 3.51
C GLY A 72 8.95 7.26 3.61
N GLY A 73 9.12 6.57 2.47
CA GLY A 73 9.69 5.23 2.38
C GLY A 73 8.78 4.09 2.81
N LYS A 74 7.47 4.33 3.05
CA LYS A 74 6.49 3.31 3.45
C LYS A 74 5.96 2.45 2.28
N ILE A 75 6.65 2.44 1.14
CA ILE A 75 6.35 1.63 -0.03
C ILE A 75 7.57 0.77 -0.39
N TYR A 76 7.35 -0.53 -0.61
CA TYR A 76 8.41 -1.52 -0.77
C TYR A 76 8.32 -2.24 -2.12
N ILE A 77 9.45 -2.74 -2.62
CA ILE A 77 9.44 -3.66 -3.76
C ILE A 77 8.85 -4.99 -3.26
N PRO A 78 7.82 -5.55 -3.91
CA PRO A 78 7.27 -6.85 -3.52
C PRO A 78 8.28 -7.98 -3.82
N PRO A 79 8.25 -9.09 -3.05
CA PRO A 79 7.37 -9.36 -1.92
C PRO A 79 7.80 -8.62 -0.65
N LYS A 80 6.83 -8.18 0.16
CA LYS A 80 7.07 -7.61 1.50
C LYS A 80 6.44 -8.48 2.58
N GLU A 81 7.25 -8.94 3.51
CA GLU A 81 6.77 -9.67 4.69
C GLU A 81 6.53 -8.71 5.87
N VAL A 82 5.44 -8.94 6.59
CA VAL A 82 5.07 -8.22 7.81
C VAL A 82 4.50 -9.20 8.84
N ILE A 83 4.61 -8.85 10.11
CA ILE A 83 4.04 -9.64 11.21
C ILE A 83 3.02 -8.77 11.93
N PHE A 84 1.77 -9.23 11.98
CA PHE A 84 0.69 -8.58 12.70
C PHE A 84 0.00 -9.57 13.63
N GLY A 85 -0.02 -9.30 14.93
CA GLY A 85 -0.70 -10.12 15.93
C GLY A 85 -0.27 -11.59 15.90
N GLY A 86 1.04 -11.82 15.75
CA GLY A 86 1.65 -13.16 15.67
C GLY A 86 1.48 -13.89 14.34
N ARG A 87 0.81 -13.29 13.34
CA ARG A 87 0.63 -13.88 12.00
C ARG A 87 1.57 -13.22 11.01
N LYS A 88 2.28 -14.05 10.25
CA LYS A 88 3.10 -13.63 9.11
C LYS A 88 2.19 -13.40 7.90
N ILE A 89 2.31 -12.23 7.28
CA ILE A 89 1.59 -11.84 6.06
C ILE A 89 2.64 -11.48 5.00
N VAL A 90 2.47 -12.01 3.79
CA VAL A 90 3.28 -11.66 2.62
C VAL A 90 2.43 -10.80 1.70
N ILE A 91 2.97 -9.65 1.30
CA ILE A 91 2.30 -8.66 0.46
C ILE A 91 2.98 -8.68 -0.91
N VAL A 92 2.19 -8.94 -1.94
CA VAL A 92 2.57 -8.89 -3.35
C VAL A 92 1.45 -8.20 -4.13
N HIS A 93 1.81 -7.53 -5.22
CA HIS A 93 0.83 -7.03 -6.18
C HIS A 93 0.36 -8.14 -7.12
N ASP A 94 1.33 -8.90 -7.65
CA ASP A 94 1.10 -10.08 -8.48
C ASP A 94 1.64 -11.32 -7.76
N ILE A 95 0.81 -12.36 -7.68
CA ILE A 95 1.18 -13.64 -7.07
C ILE A 95 2.39 -14.30 -7.72
N GLN A 96 2.66 -14.00 -9.00
CA GLN A 96 3.86 -14.49 -9.70
C GLN A 96 5.14 -13.99 -9.02
N LYS A 97 5.11 -12.82 -8.37
CA LYS A 97 6.25 -12.26 -7.63
C LYS A 97 6.49 -12.92 -6.27
N LEU A 98 5.62 -13.85 -5.85
CA LEU A 98 5.75 -14.57 -4.57
C LEU A 98 6.85 -15.65 -4.61
N ALA A 99 7.17 -16.18 -5.80
CA ALA A 99 8.10 -17.30 -5.97
C ALA A 99 9.57 -16.90 -6.14
N GLY A 100 9.92 -15.62 -6.06
CA GLY A 100 11.28 -15.18 -6.37
C GLY A 100 11.66 -15.30 -7.86
N ASN A 101 10.70 -15.52 -8.76
CA ASN A 101 10.92 -15.33 -10.19
C ASN A 101 10.91 -13.83 -10.50
N THR A 102 12.07 -13.21 -10.27
CA THR A 102 12.54 -12.09 -11.06
C THR A 102 12.70 -12.58 -12.50
N ASP A 103 11.77 -12.23 -13.39
CA ASP A 103 12.02 -12.17 -14.84
C ASP A 103 10.85 -11.46 -15.54
N ALA A 104 10.97 -10.13 -15.63
CA ALA A 104 10.56 -9.30 -16.78
C ALA A 104 11.15 -7.89 -16.59
#